data_AF-A0A5N1IJN8-F1
#
_entry.id   AF-A0A5N1IJN8-F1
#
_cell.length_a   1.000
_cell.length_b   1.000
_cell.length_c   1.000
_cell.angle_alpha   90.00
_cell.angle_beta   90.00
_cell.angle_gamma   90.00
#
_symmetry.space_group_name_H-M   'P 1'
#
loop_
_entity.id
_entity.type
_entity.pdbx_description
1 polymer ?
#
loop_
_entity_poly.entity_id
_entity_poly.type
_entity_poly.pdbx_seq_one_letter_code
_entity_poly.pdbx_strand_id
1 'polypeptide(L)'
;MEKKRIYLVFVFLLLIPYLCSLAVIGIGYNALVLHSSSIWRSIIGALTGSFIMFAIKATIQRPLDLMANQIKEGFFEQFLRFFSVRRRPWLQLANIVLDFALCYIATFLARIFLNLDQIVGNSVGITLIVMFVSTCIGAYLEYDNLSIDPRQH
;
A
#
# COMPACT_ATOMS: atom_id res chain seq x y z
N MET A 1 -18.09 -0.18 16.60
CA MET A 1 -16.71 -0.67 16.86
C MET A 1 -15.96 0.29 17.75
N GLU A 2 -15.18 -0.21 18.71
CA GLU A 2 -14.23 0.64 19.42
C GLU A 2 -13.23 1.25 18.44
N LYS A 3 -12.90 2.55 18.60
CA LYS A 3 -11.96 3.27 17.72
C LYS A 3 -10.67 2.49 17.47
N LYS A 4 -10.16 1.79 18.49
CA LYS A 4 -8.95 0.95 18.44
C LYS A 4 -9.01 -0.15 17.37
N ARG A 5 -10.16 -0.80 17.18
CA ARG A 5 -10.33 -1.89 16.21
C ARG A 5 -10.23 -1.39 14.77
N ILE A 6 -10.80 -0.22 14.47
CA ILE A 6 -10.73 0.40 13.14
C ILE A 6 -9.27 0.76 12.78
N TYR A 7 -8.51 1.30 13.74
CA TYR A 7 -7.09 1.57 13.53
C TYR A 7 -6.28 0.29 13.23
N LEU A 8 -6.57 -0.81 13.93
CA LEU A 8 -5.90 -2.08 13.69
C LEU A 8 -6.20 -2.63 12.29
N VAL A 9 -7.47 -2.62 11.88
CA VAL A 9 -7.86 -3.04 10.51
C VAL A 9 -7.15 -2.19 9.48
N PHE A 10 -7.14 -0.87 9.64
CA PHE A 10 -6.42 0.03 8.74
C PHE A 10 -4.92 -0.31 8.64
N VAL A 11 -4.25 -0.54 9.77
CA VAL A 11 -2.81 -0.83 9.77
C VAL A 11 -2.52 -2.15 9.05
N PHE A 12 -3.26 -3.22 9.39
CA PHE A 12 -2.98 -4.56 8.87
C PHE A 12 -3.49 -4.78 7.44
N LEU A 13 -4.61 -4.17 7.07
CA LEU A 13 -5.24 -4.36 5.76
C LEU A 13 -4.77 -3.32 4.72
N LEU A 14 -4.34 -2.13 5.16
CA LEU A 14 -3.96 -1.04 4.26
C LEU A 14 -2.50 -0.62 4.42
N LEU A 15 -2.08 -0.18 5.60
CA LEU A 15 -0.79 0.49 5.78
C LEU A 15 0.40 -0.45 5.55
N ILE A 16 0.41 -1.61 6.21
CA ILE A 16 1.50 -2.59 6.07
C ILE A 16 1.55 -3.10 4.62
N PRO A 17 0.44 -3.55 3.99
CA PRO A 17 0.47 -3.99 2.59
C PRO A 17 0.90 -2.89 1.62
N TYR A 18 0.53 -1.64 1.89
CA TYR A 18 0.97 -0.49 1.10
C TYR A 18 2.49 -0.29 1.16
N LEU A 19 3.07 -0.31 2.37
CA LEU A 19 4.53 -0.19 2.55
C LEU A 19 5.27 -1.38 1.94
N CYS A 20 4.74 -2.60 2.11
CA CYS A 20 5.28 -3.80 1.47
C CYS A 20 5.23 -3.70 -0.06
N SER A 21 4.15 -3.17 -0.63
CA SER A 21 4.03 -2.99 -2.09
C SER A 21 5.08 -2.00 -2.61
N LEU A 22 5.30 -0.88 -1.91
CA LEU A 22 6.39 0.05 -2.23
C LEU A 22 7.76 -0.62 -2.17
N ALA A 23 8.01 -1.43 -1.14
CA ALA A 23 9.25 -2.17 -1.00
C ALA A 23 9.44 -3.20 -2.13
N VAL A 24 8.40 -3.97 -2.48
CA VAL A 24 8.45 -4.93 -3.60
C VAL A 24 8.73 -4.22 -4.93
N ILE A 25 8.08 -3.08 -5.18
CA ILE A 25 8.34 -2.27 -6.39
C ILE A 25 9.79 -1.79 -6.40
N GLY A 26 10.28 -1.23 -5.28
CA GLY A 26 11.65 -0.73 -5.18
C GLY A 26 12.71 -1.82 -5.34
N ILE A 27 12.52 -2.97 -4.68
CA ILE A 27 13.42 -4.13 -4.77
C ILE A 27 13.36 -4.73 -6.18
N GLY A 28 12.16 -5.01 -6.68
CA GLY A 28 11.94 -5.62 -7.99
C GLY A 28 12.49 -4.78 -9.12
N TYR A 29 12.32 -3.46 -9.06
CA TYR A 29 12.90 -2.56 -10.04
C TYR A 29 14.43 -2.59 -10.00
N ASN A 30 15.05 -2.52 -8.81
CA ASN A 30 16.52 -2.61 -8.69
C ASN A 30 17.04 -3.98 -9.16
N ALA A 31 16.32 -5.08 -8.91
CA ALA A 31 16.67 -6.43 -9.37
C ALA A 31 16.65 -6.54 -10.91
N LEU A 32 15.60 -6.03 -11.55
CA LEU A 32 15.42 -6.06 -13.01
C LEU A 32 16.47 -5.24 -13.77
N VAL A 33 16.94 -4.16 -13.15
CA VAL A 33 17.62 -3.08 -13.87
C VAL A 33 19.13 -3.09 -13.64
N LEU A 34 19.65 -3.75 -12.60
CA LEU A 34 21.08 -3.99 -12.28
C LEU A 34 22.04 -2.77 -12.39
N HIS A 35 21.50 -1.57 -12.63
CA HIS A 35 22.19 -0.31 -12.87
C HIS A 35 21.18 0.86 -12.79
N SER A 36 20.37 0.91 -11.73
CA SER A 36 19.42 2.01 -11.49
C SER A 36 20.12 3.36 -11.20
N SER A 37 21.46 3.47 -11.30
CA SER A 37 22.21 4.71 -11.03
C SER A 37 21.78 5.89 -11.91
N SER A 38 21.21 5.60 -13.10
CA SER A 38 20.60 6.64 -13.93
C SER A 38 19.27 7.10 -13.35
N ILE A 39 19.18 8.40 -13.06
CA ILE A 39 17.96 9.11 -12.62
C ILE A 39 16.76 8.77 -13.52
N TRP A 40 16.99 8.63 -14.83
CA TRP A 40 15.92 8.32 -15.78
C TRP A 40 15.35 6.92 -15.56
N ARG A 41 16.18 5.93 -15.20
CA ARG A 41 15.67 4.59 -14.87
C ARG A 41 14.82 4.64 -13.60
N SER A 42 15.29 5.32 -12.54
CA SER A 42 14.51 5.49 -11.31
C SER A 42 13.16 6.20 -11.54
N ILE A 43 13.10 7.19 -12.43
CA ILE A 43 11.84 7.87 -12.80
C ILE A 43 10.89 6.92 -13.54
N ILE A 44 11.37 6.13 -14.52
CA ILE A 44 10.53 5.15 -15.21
C ILE A 44 10.02 4.10 -14.23
N GLY A 45 10.89 3.59 -13.34
CA GLY A 45 10.50 2.64 -12.30
C GLY A 45 9.45 3.22 -11.34
N ALA A 46 9.62 4.47 -10.93
CA ALA A 46 8.66 5.18 -10.09
C ALA A 46 7.32 5.40 -10.80
N LEU A 47 7.33 5.68 -12.11
CA LEU A 47 6.13 5.85 -12.92
C LEU A 47 5.38 4.53 -13.08
N THR A 48 6.07 3.44 -13.43
CA THR A 48 5.44 2.12 -13.49
C THR A 48 4.92 1.70 -12.11
N GLY A 49 5.72 1.95 -11.07
CA GLY A 49 5.34 1.70 -9.67
C GLY A 49 4.07 2.44 -9.25
N SER A 50 3.91 3.71 -9.62
CA SER A 50 2.73 4.48 -9.26
C SER A 50 1.45 3.95 -9.91
N PHE A 51 1.52 3.48 -11.16
CA PHE A 51 0.38 2.79 -11.79
C PHE A 51 0.04 1.46 -11.13
N ILE A 52 1.05 0.69 -10.71
CA ILE A 52 0.84 -0.56 -9.95
C ILE A 52 0.18 -0.24 -8.60
N MET A 53 0.68 0.75 -7.87
CA MET A 53 0.09 1.19 -6.59
C MET A 53 -1.35 1.65 -6.75
N PHE A 54 -1.65 2.38 -7.83
CA PHE A 54 -3.01 2.78 -8.15
C PHE A 54 -3.93 1.57 -8.37
N ALA A 55 -3.47 0.56 -9.11
CA ALA A 55 -4.23 -0.68 -9.32
C ALA A 55 -4.48 -1.44 -8.00
N ILE A 56 -3.48 -1.53 -7.12
CA ILE A 56 -3.61 -2.16 -5.79
C ILE A 56 -4.62 -1.40 -4.92
N LYS A 57 -4.60 -0.07 -4.93
CA LYS A 57 -5.57 0.74 -4.18
C LYS A 57 -7.01 0.52 -4.64
N ALA A 58 -7.22 0.19 -5.92
CA ALA A 58 -8.55 -0.11 -6.43
C ALA A 58 -9.13 -1.39 -5.82
N THR A 59 -8.31 -2.40 -5.50
CA THR A 59 -8.80 -3.67 -4.92
C THR A 59 -9.22 -3.53 -3.47
N ILE A 60 -8.57 -2.65 -2.71
CA ILE A 60 -8.85 -2.37 -1.28
C ILE A 60 -9.85 -1.23 -1.08
N GLN A 61 -10.44 -0.71 -2.16
CA GLN A 61 -11.32 0.45 -2.08
C GLN A 61 -12.59 0.19 -1.24
N ARG A 62 -13.23 -0.97 -1.42
CA ARG A 62 -14.45 -1.31 -0.70
C ARG A 62 -14.26 -1.36 0.83
N PRO A 63 -13.27 -2.08 1.38
CA PRO A 63 -13.02 -2.06 2.83
C PRO A 63 -12.60 -0.67 3.33
N LEU A 64 -11.81 0.08 2.54
CA LEU A 64 -11.42 1.45 2.88
C LEU A 64 -12.62 2.39 3.01
N ASP A 65 -13.58 2.33 2.08
CA ASP A 65 -14.78 3.15 2.10
C ASP A 65 -15.69 2.77 3.30
N LEU A 66 -15.79 1.48 3.65
CA LEU A 66 -16.51 1.03 4.84
C LEU A 66 -15.89 1.57 6.14
N MET A 67 -14.56 1.54 6.25
CA MET A 67 -13.85 2.12 7.40
C MET A 67 -14.01 3.64 7.48
N ALA A 68 -13.89 4.35 6.35
CA ALA A 68 -14.00 5.80 6.31
C ALA A 68 -15.39 6.31 6.74
N ASN A 69 -16.45 5.54 6.48
CA ASN A 69 -17.82 5.89 6.89
C ASN A 69 -18.06 5.70 8.39
N GLN A 70 -17.23 4.90 9.08
CA GLN A 70 -17.38 4.61 10.51
C GLN A 70 -16.60 5.59 11.40
N ILE A 71 -15.69 6.37 10.82
CA ILE A 71 -14.89 7.35 11.55
C ILE A 71 -15.58 8.70 11.47
N LYS A 72 -16.07 9.19 12.61
CA LYS A 72 -16.66 10.54 12.73
C LYS A 72 -15.54 11.57 12.79
N GLU A 73 -15.48 12.42 11.76
CA GLU A 73 -14.81 13.72 11.64
C GLU A 73 -13.38 13.83 12.18
N GLY A 74 -12.42 14.03 11.27
CA GLY A 74 -11.08 14.45 11.62
C GLY A 74 -10.04 14.29 10.50
N PHE A 75 -8.79 14.64 10.82
CA PHE A 75 -7.63 14.49 9.93
C PHE A 75 -7.46 13.05 9.41
N PHE A 76 -7.78 12.05 10.23
CA PHE A 76 -7.66 10.64 9.86
C PHE A 76 -8.69 10.22 8.79
N GLU A 77 -9.91 10.77 8.83
CA GLU A 77 -10.92 10.55 7.78
C GLU A 77 -10.46 11.14 6.44
N GLN A 78 -9.87 12.34 6.46
CA GLN A 78 -9.29 12.95 5.26
C GLN A 78 -8.09 12.17 4.73
N PHE A 79 -7.23 11.64 5.62
CA PHE A 79 -6.10 10.79 5.26
C PHE A 79 -6.57 9.49 4.59
N LEU A 80 -7.54 8.78 5.18
CA LEU A 80 -8.14 7.59 4.57
C LEU A 80 -8.78 7.90 3.22
N ARG A 81 -9.53 8.99 3.14
CA ARG A 81 -10.18 9.43 1.90
C ARG A 81 -9.19 9.91 0.84
N PHE A 82 -7.97 10.30 1.22
CA PHE A 82 -6.91 10.59 0.27
C PHE A 82 -6.42 9.32 -0.44
N PHE A 83 -6.44 8.18 0.23
CA PHE A 83 -6.10 6.87 -0.34
C PHE A 83 -7.23 6.24 -1.18
N SER A 84 -8.46 6.76 -1.11
CA SER A 84 -9.60 6.24 -1.88
C SER A 84 -9.56 6.68 -3.35
N VAL A 85 -9.73 5.72 -4.27
CA VAL A 85 -9.59 5.89 -5.71
C VAL A 85 -10.80 6.59 -6.36
N ARG A 86 -11.98 6.63 -5.72
CA ARG A 86 -13.25 7.09 -6.34
C ARG A 86 -13.60 8.53 -5.93
N ARG A 87 -12.64 9.44 -6.10
CA ARG A 87 -12.78 10.86 -5.73
C ARG A 87 -12.67 11.78 -6.96
N ARG A 88 -12.74 13.09 -6.72
CA ARG A 88 -12.55 14.12 -7.76
C ARG A 88 -11.24 13.86 -8.52
N PRO A 89 -11.20 14.07 -9.85
CA PRO A 89 -10.05 13.74 -10.69
C PRO A 89 -8.75 14.41 -10.23
N TRP A 90 -8.84 15.61 -9.65
CA TRP A 90 -7.69 16.31 -9.07
C TRP A 90 -7.02 15.55 -7.91
N LEU A 91 -7.82 14.93 -7.03
CA LEU A 91 -7.30 14.20 -5.87
C LEU A 91 -6.74 12.85 -6.25
N GLN A 92 -7.29 12.22 -7.30
CA GLN A 92 -6.71 11.03 -7.91
C GLN A 92 -5.33 11.34 -8.50
N LEU A 93 -5.20 12.46 -9.22
CA LEU A 93 -3.91 12.89 -9.76
C LEU A 93 -2.89 13.15 -8.63
N ALA A 94 -3.28 13.85 -7.57
CA ALA A 94 -2.43 14.09 -6.42
C ALA A 94 -1.97 12.78 -5.73
N ASN A 95 -2.83 11.77 -5.69
CA ASN A 95 -2.51 10.45 -5.15
C ASN A 95 -1.48 9.71 -6.03
N ILE A 96 -1.64 9.74 -7.35
CA ILE A 96 -0.69 9.16 -8.31
C ILE A 96 0.67 9.86 -8.22
N VAL A 97 0.69 11.19 -8.07
CA VAL A 97 1.93 11.97 -7.89
C VAL A 97 2.60 11.60 -6.56
N LEU A 98 1.84 11.42 -5.48
CA LEU A 98 2.39 10.96 -4.22
C LEU A 98 2.98 9.56 -4.34
N ASP A 99 2.26 8.62 -4.97
CA ASP A 99 2.74 7.25 -5.18
C ASP A 99 3.99 7.24 -6.05
N PHE A 100 4.09 8.11 -7.05
CA PHE A 100 5.30 8.30 -7.85
C PHE A 100 6.48 8.72 -6.97
N ALA A 101 6.31 9.76 -6.14
CA ALA A 101 7.36 10.21 -5.23
C ALA A 101 7.77 9.12 -4.24
N LEU A 102 6.81 8.39 -3.69
CA LEU A 102 7.06 7.29 -2.76
C LEU A 102 7.73 6.09 -3.43
N CYS A 103 7.37 5.74 -4.65
CA CYS A 103 8.05 4.68 -5.42
C CYS A 103 9.49 5.07 -5.77
N TYR A 104 9.73 6.34 -6.11
CA TYR A 104 11.08 6.86 -6.34
C TYR A 104 11.93 6.74 -5.06
N ILE A 105 11.39 7.19 -3.93
CA ILE A 105 12.04 7.06 -2.62
C ILE A 105 12.27 5.59 -2.27
N ALA A 106 11.29 4.71 -2.46
CA ALA A 106 11.43 3.29 -2.18
C ALA A 106 12.53 2.63 -3.03
N THR A 107 12.62 2.99 -4.32
CA THR A 107 13.67 2.51 -5.22
C THR A 107 15.05 2.99 -4.78
N PHE A 108 15.14 4.25 -4.32
CA PHE A 108 16.38 4.83 -3.79
C PHE A 108 16.80 4.19 -2.46
N LEU A 109 15.86 4.05 -1.52
CA LEU A 109 16.10 3.40 -0.22
C LEU A 109 16.50 1.94 -0.39
N ALA A 110 15.81 1.18 -1.26
CA ALA A 110 16.16 -0.22 -1.52
C ALA A 110 17.61 -0.36 -2.01
N ARG A 111 18.12 0.59 -2.79
CA ARG A 111 19.52 0.57 -3.24
C ARG A 111 20.52 0.86 -2.12
N ILE A 112 20.18 1.75 -1.19
CA ILE A 112 21.09 2.15 -0.10
C ILE A 112 21.10 1.09 1.00
N PHE A 113 19.93 0.53 1.32
CA PHE A 113 19.76 -0.35 2.46
C PHE A 113 19.94 -1.84 2.14
N LEU A 114 19.77 -2.27 0.89
CA LEU A 114 19.88 -3.68 0.51
C LEU A 114 21.07 -3.92 -0.41
N ASN A 115 21.85 -4.95 -0.08
CA ASN A 115 22.91 -5.44 -0.94
C ASN A 115 22.32 -6.20 -2.14
N LEU A 116 23.10 -6.34 -3.22
CA LEU A 116 22.68 -7.04 -4.43
C LEU A 116 22.18 -8.47 -4.15
N ASP A 117 22.88 -9.20 -3.27
CA ASP A 117 22.50 -10.56 -2.87
C ASP A 117 21.14 -10.62 -2.17
N GLN A 118 20.78 -9.56 -1.43
CA GLN A 118 19.49 -9.47 -0.76
C GLN A 118 18.37 -9.10 -1.74
N ILE A 119 18.66 -8.17 -2.66
CA ILE A 119 17.74 -7.73 -3.72
C ILE A 119 17.37 -8.89 -4.65
N VAL A 120 18.35 -9.67 -5.10
CA VAL A 120 18.16 -10.82 -6.01
C VAL A 120 17.73 -12.08 -5.25
N GLY A 121 18.10 -12.19 -3.98
CA GLY A 121 17.76 -13.31 -3.12
C GLY A 121 16.37 -13.19 -2.47
N ASN A 122 16.34 -13.20 -1.14
CA ASN A 122 15.10 -13.46 -0.39
C ASN A 122 14.28 -12.20 -0.03
N SER A 123 14.77 -10.98 -0.26
CA SER A 123 14.10 -9.77 0.25
C SER A 123 12.69 -9.56 -0.30
N VAL A 124 12.45 -9.92 -1.58
CA VAL A 124 11.09 -9.89 -2.16
C VAL A 124 10.20 -10.92 -1.46
N GLY A 125 10.69 -12.15 -1.27
CA GLY A 125 9.94 -13.23 -0.61
C GLY A 125 9.54 -12.87 0.82
N ILE A 126 10.48 -12.34 1.61
CA ILE A 126 10.21 -11.88 2.99
C ILE A 126 9.14 -10.77 2.99
N THR A 127 9.26 -9.80 2.07
CA THR A 127 8.30 -8.70 1.98
C THR A 127 6.90 -9.20 1.62
N LEU A 128 6.80 -10.18 0.71
CA LEU A 128 5.53 -10.81 0.35
C LEU A 128 4.93 -11.62 1.52
N ILE A 129 5.75 -12.32 2.30
CA ILE A 129 5.27 -13.04 3.50
C ILE A 129 4.72 -12.06 4.53
N VAL A 130 5.44 -10.97 4.82
CA VAL A 130 4.96 -9.93 5.75
C VAL A 130 3.64 -9.33 5.27
N MET A 131 3.55 -9.02 3.97
CA MET A 131 2.32 -8.52 3.35
C MET A 131 1.17 -9.52 3.51
N PHE A 132 1.41 -10.79 3.20
CA PHE A 132 0.41 -11.85 3.26
C PHE A 132 -0.10 -12.09 4.69
N VAL A 133 0.80 -12.23 5.66
CA VAL A 133 0.41 -12.42 7.07
C VAL A 133 -0.38 -11.20 7.57
N SER A 134 0.05 -9.99 7.19
CA SER A 134 -0.65 -8.76 7.55
C SER A 134 -2.06 -8.71 6.97
N THR A 135 -2.23 -9.01 5.68
CA THR A 135 -3.56 -9.00 5.05
C THR A 135 -4.48 -10.07 5.63
N CYS A 136 -3.96 -11.25 5.99
CA CYS A 136 -4.74 -12.27 6.70
C CYS A 136 -5.24 -11.78 8.06
N ILE A 137 -4.39 -11.13 8.86
CA ILE A 137 -4.79 -10.55 10.15
C ILE A 137 -5.84 -9.45 9.93
N GLY A 138 -5.61 -8.55 8.97
CA GLY A 138 -6.55 -7.48 8.64
C GLY A 138 -7.92 -8.02 8.22
N ALA A 139 -7.93 -9.03 7.34
CA ALA A 139 -9.15 -9.66 6.85
C ALA A 139 -9.91 -10.38 7.97
N TYR A 140 -9.20 -11.05 8.89
CA TYR A 140 -9.82 -11.67 10.07
C TYR A 140 -10.46 -10.63 10.99
N LEU A 141 -9.79 -9.50 11.24
CA LEU A 141 -10.32 -8.43 12.08
C LEU A 141 -11.52 -7.72 11.45
N GLU A 142 -11.60 -7.66 10.12
CA GLU A 142 -12.71 -7.07 9.37
C GLU A 142 -13.82 -8.08 9.03
N TYR A 143 -13.59 -9.38 9.25
CA TYR A 143 -14.52 -10.46 8.93
C TYR A 143 -15.93 -10.21 9.48
N ASP A 144 -16.04 -9.78 10.74
CA ASP A 144 -17.34 -9.49 11.37
C ASP A 144 -18.15 -8.41 10.62
N ASN A 145 -17.50 -7.46 9.93
CA ASN A 145 -18.19 -6.40 9.19
C ASN A 145 -18.43 -6.73 7.72
N LEU A 146 -17.65 -7.66 7.16
CA LEU A 146 -17.75 -8.12 5.78
C LEU A 146 -18.64 -9.37 5.65
N SER A 147 -18.84 -10.11 6.74
CA SER A 147 -19.69 -11.30 6.77
C SER A 147 -21.17 -10.91 6.71
N ILE A 148 -21.89 -11.46 5.73
CA ILE A 148 -23.36 -11.40 5.64
C ILE A 148 -23.93 -12.48 6.57
N ASP A 149 -23.52 -12.51 7.84
CA ASP A 149 -24.05 -13.51 8.78
C ASP A 149 -25.34 -12.95 9.41
N PRO A 150 -26.51 -13.57 9.20
CA PRO A 150 -27.81 -13.05 9.63
C PRO A 150 -28.02 -12.94 11.15
N ARG A 151 -27.01 -13.23 11.99
CA ARG A 151 -27.13 -13.29 13.45
C ARG A 151 -26.40 -12.19 14.23
N GLN A 152 -26.01 -11.09 13.60
CA GLN A 152 -25.46 -9.93 14.32
C GLN A 152 -26.58 -8.95 14.72
N HIS A 153 -27.22 -9.23 15.85
CA HIS A 153 -28.03 -8.29 16.64
C HIS A 153 -27.39 -8.11 18.02
#